data_AF-A0A958FEN5-F1
#
_entry.id   AF-A0A958FEN5-F1
#
_cell.length_a   1.000
_cell.length_b   1.000
_cell.length_c   1.000
_cell.angle_alpha   90.00
_cell.angle_beta   90.00
_cell.angle_gamma   90.00
#
_symmetry.space_group_name_H-M   'P 1'
#
loop_
_entity.id
_entity.type
_entity.pdbx_description
1 polymer ?
#
loop_
_entity_poly.entity_id
_entity_poly.type
_entity_poly.pdbx_seq_one_letter_code
_entity_poly.pdbx_strand_id
1 'polypeptide(L)'
;ADTIRNRRFARDFPVPIILGLEEQLEGTILHYLGDLGFRAVAFEAGQHHDPASVNNHIAAIWIALAGAGCLQPAELPGYEQQLHILRRAAEGLPPVFETRFRYAIAEGEHFRMKPGYRNFQPISRGEVLASNHQGEIRNTSPGNIFMPLYQTKGDDGYFRIRKVAYFWLIVSEWLRRFHLERMLPFLPGIRLNPEIPNELIVNRRVARWLVLEIFHLLGYRKKRIENGKLIVTKRRYDLHGPEADAGRD
;
A
#
# COMPACT_ATOMS: atom_id res chain seq x y z
N ALA A 1 2.62 -3.39 -5.06
CA ALA A 1 3.36 -2.11 -5.14
C ALA A 1 2.45 -1.00 -5.66
N ASP A 2 2.56 0.21 -5.11
CA ASP A 2 1.78 1.40 -5.48
C ASP A 2 2.17 2.00 -6.85
N THR A 3 1.95 1.23 -7.91
CA THR A 3 2.11 1.65 -9.31
C THR A 3 0.79 2.08 -9.93
N ILE A 4 0.82 2.94 -10.95
CA ILE A 4 -0.41 3.33 -11.68
C ILE A 4 -1.09 2.12 -12.32
N ARG A 5 -0.31 1.15 -12.84
CA ARG A 5 -0.84 -0.11 -13.37
C ARG A 5 -1.61 -0.92 -12.33
N ASN A 6 -1.05 -1.06 -11.13
CA ASN A 6 -1.71 -1.78 -10.03
C ASN A 6 -2.92 -0.99 -9.51
N ARG A 7 -2.85 0.35 -9.42
CA ARG A 7 -4.01 1.17 -9.06
C ARG A 7 -5.16 1.00 -10.04
N ARG A 8 -4.89 0.91 -11.35
CA ARG A 8 -5.93 0.66 -12.36
C ARG A 8 -6.59 -0.70 -12.16
N PHE A 9 -5.79 -1.76 -12.01
CA PHE A 9 -6.31 -3.10 -11.78
C PHE A 9 -7.06 -3.21 -10.43
N ALA A 10 -6.55 -2.59 -9.37
CA ALA A 10 -7.21 -2.59 -8.06
C ALA A 10 -8.56 -1.84 -8.07
N ARG A 11 -8.75 -0.87 -8.97
CA ARG A 11 -10.03 -0.13 -9.11
C ARG A 11 -11.16 -0.99 -9.67
N ASP A 12 -10.86 -2.13 -10.28
CA ASP A 12 -11.88 -3.07 -10.76
C ASP A 12 -12.61 -3.75 -9.59
N PHE A 13 -11.96 -3.79 -8.41
CA PHE A 13 -12.54 -4.34 -7.18
C PHE A 13 -13.28 -3.24 -6.41
N PRO A 14 -14.57 -3.42 -6.10
CA PRO A 14 -15.33 -2.40 -5.38
C PRO A 14 -15.13 -2.51 -3.86
N VAL A 15 -13.87 -2.50 -3.42
CA VAL A 15 -13.45 -2.54 -2.01
C VAL A 15 -12.41 -1.47 -1.71
N PRO A 16 -12.15 -1.11 -0.44
CA PRO A 16 -11.12 -0.15 -0.10
C PRO A 16 -9.74 -0.63 -0.54
N ILE A 17 -9.00 0.24 -1.22
CA ILE A 17 -7.62 0.01 -1.64
C ILE A 17 -6.67 0.56 -0.58
N ILE A 18 -5.67 -0.22 -0.17
CA ILE A 18 -4.63 0.21 0.78
C ILE A 18 -3.30 0.35 0.04
N LEU A 19 -2.79 1.57 -0.02
CA LEU A 19 -1.53 1.91 -0.68
C LEU A 19 -0.35 1.88 0.31
N GLY A 20 0.82 1.47 -0.16
CA GLY A 20 2.08 1.59 0.59
C GLY A 20 2.27 0.55 1.70
N LEU A 21 1.39 -0.45 1.82
CA LEU A 21 1.58 -1.57 2.73
C LEU A 21 2.87 -2.35 2.39
N GLU A 22 3.20 -2.46 1.11
CA GLU A 22 4.41 -3.14 0.64
C GLU A 22 5.70 -2.42 1.05
N GLU A 23 5.65 -1.13 1.38
CA GLU A 23 6.83 -0.40 1.87
C GLU A 23 7.11 -0.69 3.35
N GLN A 24 6.16 -1.31 4.05
CA GLN A 24 6.31 -1.70 5.46
C GLN A 24 6.69 -3.18 5.63
N LEU A 25 6.55 -3.97 4.57
CA LEU A 25 6.74 -5.42 4.58
C LEU A 25 7.86 -5.82 3.62
N GLU A 26 8.89 -6.47 4.12
CA GLU A 26 10.00 -6.99 3.31
C GLU A 26 9.73 -8.45 2.89
N GLY A 27 10.26 -8.86 1.74
CA GLY A 27 10.22 -10.25 1.30
C GLY A 27 8.86 -10.80 0.88
N THR A 28 7.86 -9.93 0.64
CA THR A 28 6.52 -10.39 0.23
C THR A 28 6.49 -10.85 -1.23
N ILE A 29 5.66 -11.85 -1.54
CA ILE A 29 5.40 -12.28 -2.92
C ILE A 29 4.88 -11.13 -3.79
N LEU A 30 4.11 -10.21 -3.19
CA LEU A 30 3.59 -9.01 -3.86
C LEU A 30 4.72 -8.08 -4.32
N HIS A 31 5.78 -7.95 -3.51
CA HIS A 31 6.96 -7.17 -3.88
C HIS A 31 7.76 -7.90 -4.97
N TYR A 32 8.00 -9.20 -4.82
CA TYR A 32 8.69 -10.01 -5.83
C TYR A 32 8.02 -9.94 -7.22
N LEU A 33 6.70 -10.19 -7.30
CA LEU A 33 5.94 -10.11 -8.55
C LEU A 33 5.97 -8.70 -9.15
N GLY A 34 5.92 -7.67 -8.31
CA GLY A 34 6.02 -6.28 -8.75
C GLY A 34 7.38 -5.92 -9.35
N ASP A 35 8.47 -6.45 -8.78
CA ASP A 35 9.83 -6.27 -9.30
C ASP A 35 10.06 -7.03 -10.62
N LEU A 36 9.31 -8.11 -10.87
CA LEU A 36 9.24 -8.77 -12.18
C LEU A 36 8.36 -8.03 -13.20
N GLY A 37 7.59 -7.04 -12.77
CA GLY A 37 6.73 -6.21 -13.63
C GLY A 37 5.32 -6.74 -13.86
N PHE A 38 4.91 -7.77 -13.12
CA PHE A 38 3.52 -8.22 -13.10
C PHE A 38 2.61 -7.21 -12.41
N ARG A 39 1.35 -7.17 -12.86
CA ARG A 39 0.28 -6.53 -12.10
C ARG A 39 -0.06 -7.43 -10.92
N ALA A 40 0.00 -6.90 -9.71
CA ALA A 40 -0.20 -7.69 -8.52
C ALA A 40 -0.93 -6.88 -7.44
N VAL A 41 -1.94 -7.50 -6.85
CA VAL A 41 -2.73 -6.98 -5.72
C VAL A 41 -2.86 -8.10 -4.69
N ALA A 42 -2.80 -7.75 -3.42
CA ALA A 42 -3.19 -8.64 -2.34
C ALA A 42 -4.64 -8.31 -1.96
N PHE A 43 -5.48 -9.34 -1.85
CA PHE A 43 -6.89 -9.19 -1.51
C PHE A 43 -7.18 -9.86 -0.17
N GLU A 44 -7.62 -9.06 0.79
CA GLU A 44 -8.00 -9.53 2.13
C GLU A 44 -9.52 -9.74 2.18
N ALA A 45 -9.96 -11.00 2.09
CA ALA A 45 -11.38 -11.33 1.96
C ALA A 45 -12.16 -11.38 3.29
N GLY A 46 -11.47 -11.20 4.42
CA GLY A 46 -12.03 -11.32 5.76
C GLY A 46 -11.33 -12.41 6.59
N GLN A 47 -11.82 -12.62 7.81
CA GLN A 47 -11.24 -13.62 8.72
C GLN A 47 -11.38 -15.04 8.15
N HIS A 48 -10.39 -15.90 8.38
CA HIS A 48 -10.36 -17.26 7.82
C HIS A 48 -11.56 -18.14 8.25
N HIS A 49 -12.19 -17.82 9.38
CA HIS A 49 -13.34 -18.56 9.90
C HIS A 49 -14.69 -17.95 9.54
N ASP A 50 -14.71 -16.81 8.85
CA ASP A 50 -15.96 -16.17 8.43
C ASP A 50 -16.47 -16.82 7.13
N PRO A 51 -17.67 -17.45 7.12
CA PRO A 51 -18.25 -18.00 5.89
C PRO A 51 -18.38 -16.99 4.76
N ALA A 52 -18.55 -15.70 5.08
CA ALA A 52 -18.59 -14.63 4.07
C ALA A 52 -17.25 -14.45 3.34
N SER A 53 -16.13 -14.82 3.97
CA SER A 53 -14.79 -14.74 3.37
C SER A 53 -14.67 -15.64 2.14
N VAL A 54 -15.34 -16.79 2.12
CA VAL A 54 -15.37 -17.69 0.94
C VAL A 54 -16.03 -17.00 -0.24
N ASN A 55 -17.20 -16.39 -0.02
CA ASN A 55 -17.93 -15.66 -1.07
C ASN A 55 -17.14 -14.44 -1.57
N ASN A 56 -16.46 -13.73 -0.66
CA ASN A 56 -15.60 -12.62 -1.03
C ASN A 56 -14.40 -13.06 -1.90
N HIS A 57 -13.77 -14.19 -1.59
CA HIS A 57 -12.69 -14.75 -2.42
C HIS A 57 -13.21 -15.14 -3.81
N ILE A 58 -14.35 -15.82 -3.89
CA ILE A 58 -14.96 -16.21 -5.18
C ILE A 58 -15.25 -14.96 -6.02
N ALA A 59 -15.88 -13.95 -5.43
CA ALA A 59 -16.16 -12.69 -6.11
C ALA A 59 -14.88 -11.98 -6.58
N ALA A 60 -13.85 -11.95 -5.74
CA ALA A 60 -12.55 -11.37 -6.08
C ALA A 60 -11.88 -12.09 -7.24
N ILE A 61 -11.93 -13.43 -7.30
CA ILE A 61 -11.36 -14.20 -8.42
C ILE A 61 -12.07 -13.86 -9.73
N TRP A 62 -13.41 -13.82 -9.74
CA TRP A 62 -14.16 -13.45 -10.95
C TRP A 62 -13.86 -12.04 -11.43
N ILE A 63 -13.79 -11.07 -10.51
CA ILE A 63 -13.43 -9.68 -10.81
C ILE A 63 -11.99 -9.58 -11.32
N ALA A 64 -11.07 -10.34 -10.72
CA ALA A 64 -9.68 -10.39 -11.15
C ALA A 64 -9.54 -10.94 -12.58
N LEU A 65 -10.24 -12.04 -12.92
CA LEU A 65 -10.23 -12.62 -14.27
C LEU A 65 -10.78 -11.63 -15.30
N ALA A 66 -11.87 -10.93 -14.98
CA ALA A 66 -12.44 -9.91 -15.84
C ALA A 66 -11.49 -8.70 -16.01
N GLY A 67 -10.98 -8.14 -14.91
CA GLY A 67 -10.07 -6.98 -14.93
C GLY A 67 -8.69 -7.30 -15.55
N ALA A 68 -8.28 -8.56 -15.53
CA ALA A 68 -7.09 -9.03 -16.22
C ALA A 68 -7.31 -9.19 -17.75
N GLY A 69 -8.56 -9.20 -18.21
CA GLY A 69 -8.95 -9.44 -19.60
C GLY A 69 -8.97 -10.93 -19.96
N CYS A 70 -8.93 -11.84 -18.97
CA CYS A 70 -8.96 -13.28 -19.21
C CYS A 70 -10.36 -13.77 -19.61
N LEU A 71 -11.41 -13.09 -19.14
CA LEU A 71 -12.82 -13.38 -19.43
C LEU A 71 -13.58 -12.07 -19.65
N GLN A 72 -14.54 -12.03 -20.57
CA GLN A 72 -15.37 -10.84 -20.74
C GLN A 72 -16.48 -10.81 -19.66
N PRO A 73 -16.78 -9.65 -19.03
CA PRO A 73 -17.87 -9.54 -18.05
C PRO A 73 -19.22 -10.07 -18.56
N ALA A 74 -19.51 -9.89 -19.86
CA ALA A 74 -20.74 -10.36 -20.48
C ALA A 74 -20.86 -11.89 -20.56
N GLU A 75 -19.74 -12.60 -20.49
CA GLU A 75 -19.67 -14.07 -20.55
C GLU A 75 -19.70 -14.71 -19.16
N LEU A 76 -19.70 -13.91 -18.09
CA LEU A 76 -19.64 -14.35 -16.70
C LEU A 76 -21.03 -14.35 -16.06
N PRO A 77 -21.63 -15.54 -15.82
CA PRO A 77 -22.92 -15.62 -15.14
C PRO A 77 -22.84 -14.98 -13.73
N GLY A 78 -23.70 -14.01 -13.46
CA GLY A 78 -23.78 -13.37 -12.15
C GLY A 78 -22.60 -12.44 -11.83
N TYR A 79 -21.88 -11.91 -12.83
CA TYR A 79 -20.79 -10.96 -12.59
C TYR A 79 -21.21 -9.74 -11.74
N GLU A 80 -22.37 -9.14 -12.03
CA GLU A 80 -22.91 -8.04 -11.22
C GLU A 80 -23.18 -8.46 -9.77
N GLN A 81 -23.59 -9.72 -9.54
CA GLN A 81 -23.76 -10.24 -8.19
C GLN A 81 -22.42 -10.33 -7.45
N GLN A 82 -21.33 -10.71 -8.14
CA GLN A 82 -19.99 -10.71 -7.54
C GLN A 82 -19.55 -9.30 -7.14
N LEU A 83 -19.81 -8.30 -8.00
CA LEU A 83 -19.58 -6.89 -7.66
C LEU A 83 -20.41 -6.46 -6.45
N HIS A 84 -21.67 -6.85 -6.37
CA HIS A 84 -22.55 -6.53 -5.23
C HIS A 84 -22.10 -7.14 -3.90
N ILE A 85 -21.59 -8.38 -3.92
CA ILE A 85 -21.03 -9.03 -2.72
C ILE A 85 -19.92 -8.15 -2.13
N LEU A 86 -18.96 -7.74 -2.96
CA LEU A 86 -17.83 -6.93 -2.52
C LEU A 86 -18.24 -5.49 -2.14
N ARG A 87 -19.15 -4.86 -2.90
CA ARG A 87 -19.69 -3.52 -2.57
C ARG A 87 -20.33 -3.50 -1.18
N ARG A 88 -21.08 -4.53 -0.82
CA ARG A 88 -21.70 -4.65 0.51
C ARG A 88 -20.66 -4.83 1.61
N ALA A 89 -19.63 -5.65 1.38
CA ALA A 89 -18.54 -5.81 2.34
C ALA A 89 -17.77 -4.51 2.59
N ALA A 90 -17.77 -3.59 1.61
CA ALA A 90 -17.08 -2.30 1.64
C ALA A 90 -17.96 -1.12 2.10
N GLU A 91 -19.23 -1.36 2.46
CA GLU A 91 -20.19 -0.29 2.70
C GLU A 91 -19.75 0.68 3.81
N GLY A 92 -19.87 1.99 3.55
CA GLY A 92 -19.50 3.05 4.49
C GLY A 92 -17.98 3.29 4.63
N LEU A 93 -17.13 2.51 3.93
CA LEU A 93 -15.69 2.70 3.98
C LEU A 93 -15.21 3.67 2.89
N PRO A 94 -14.24 4.55 3.20
CA PRO A 94 -13.51 5.30 2.19
C PRO A 94 -12.87 4.38 1.13
N PRO A 95 -12.83 4.79 -0.14
CA PRO A 95 -12.37 3.92 -1.22
C PRO A 95 -10.86 3.70 -1.22
N VAL A 96 -10.08 4.63 -0.64
CA VAL A 96 -8.62 4.54 -0.64
C VAL A 96 -8.04 4.98 0.69
N PHE A 97 -7.13 4.17 1.18
CA PHE A 97 -6.28 4.43 2.34
C PHE A 97 -4.82 4.30 1.96
N GLU A 98 -3.96 4.86 2.79
CA GLU A 98 -2.52 4.63 2.71
C GLU A 98 -1.94 4.29 4.07
N THR A 99 -0.99 3.36 4.07
CA THR A 99 -0.28 2.92 5.26
C THR A 99 0.75 3.96 5.66
N ARG A 100 0.70 4.36 6.94
CA ARG A 100 1.56 5.41 7.51
C ARG A 100 2.49 4.92 8.60
N PHE A 101 2.15 3.79 9.21
CA PHE A 101 2.94 3.21 10.29
C PHE A 101 2.63 1.73 10.42
N ARG A 102 3.67 0.97 10.76
CA ARG A 102 3.64 -0.43 11.14
C ARG A 102 4.24 -0.54 12.53
N TYR A 103 3.53 -1.19 13.45
CA TYR A 103 4.12 -1.66 14.70
C TYR A 103 4.71 -3.04 14.44
N ALA A 104 6.01 -3.12 14.22
CA ALA A 104 6.72 -4.39 14.13
C ALA A 104 7.00 -4.89 15.56
N ILE A 105 6.66 -6.15 15.83
CA ILE A 105 6.91 -6.82 17.11
C ILE A 105 8.38 -7.26 17.11
N ALA A 106 9.14 -6.85 18.10
CA ALA A 106 10.53 -7.26 18.22
C ALA A 106 10.65 -8.73 18.66
N GLU A 107 11.76 -9.38 18.32
CA GLU A 107 12.03 -10.73 18.83
C GLU A 107 12.02 -10.74 20.37
N GLY A 108 11.26 -11.66 20.96
CA GLY A 108 11.07 -11.74 22.41
C GLY A 108 10.08 -10.72 23.00
N GLU A 109 9.47 -9.84 22.19
CA GLU A 109 8.47 -8.90 22.69
C GLU A 109 7.13 -9.61 22.98
N HIS A 110 6.70 -9.57 24.23
CA HIS A 110 5.36 -10.02 24.65
C HIS A 110 4.25 -9.02 24.26
N PHE A 111 4.05 -8.81 22.97
CA PHE A 111 3.01 -7.94 22.44
C PHE A 111 1.61 -8.51 22.70
N ARG A 112 0.69 -7.67 23.16
CA ARG A 112 -0.73 -8.00 23.31
C ARG A 112 -1.59 -6.85 22.81
N MET A 113 -2.32 -7.11 21.73
CA MET A 113 -3.32 -6.18 21.22
C MET A 113 -4.48 -6.05 22.20
N LYS A 114 -4.96 -4.81 22.42
CA LYS A 114 -6.20 -4.60 23.16
C LYS A 114 -7.37 -5.15 22.33
N PRO A 115 -8.28 -5.96 22.92
CA PRO A 115 -9.35 -6.60 22.16
C PRO A 115 -10.37 -5.58 21.63
N GLY A 116 -11.04 -5.94 20.53
CA GLY A 116 -12.23 -5.25 20.03
C GLY A 116 -12.01 -4.30 18.84
N TYR A 117 -10.76 -4.06 18.42
CA TYR A 117 -10.48 -3.33 17.19
C TYR A 117 -10.83 -4.13 15.93
N ARG A 118 -11.49 -3.46 14.99
CA ARG A 118 -11.78 -3.98 13.65
C ARG A 118 -10.97 -3.22 12.60
N ASN A 119 -10.75 -3.84 11.45
CA ASN A 119 -10.13 -3.16 10.30
C ASN A 119 -10.88 -1.87 9.97
N PHE A 120 -10.12 -0.83 9.62
CA PHE A 120 -10.61 0.51 9.27
C PHE A 120 -11.25 1.27 10.45
N GLN A 121 -11.21 0.78 11.69
CA GLN A 121 -11.74 1.51 12.83
C GLN A 121 -10.90 2.77 13.12
N PRO A 122 -11.52 3.96 13.31
CA PRO A 122 -10.82 5.17 13.69
C PRO A 122 -10.09 5.02 15.03
N ILE A 123 -8.88 5.58 15.10
CA ILE A 123 -8.05 5.62 16.31
C ILE A 123 -7.52 7.03 16.55
N SER A 124 -7.46 7.44 17.81
CA SER A 124 -7.06 8.79 18.22
C SER A 124 -5.61 8.85 18.68
N ARG A 125 -5.01 10.05 18.66
CA ARG A 125 -3.69 10.28 19.24
C ARG A 125 -3.74 10.04 20.76
N GLY A 126 -2.77 9.31 21.30
CA GLY A 126 -2.65 8.99 22.72
C GLY A 126 -3.46 7.78 23.17
N GLU A 127 -4.31 7.22 22.30
CA GLU A 127 -5.11 6.02 22.57
C GLU A 127 -4.21 4.80 22.79
N VAL A 128 -4.49 4.01 23.83
CA VAL A 128 -3.78 2.76 24.13
C VAL A 128 -4.34 1.66 23.25
N LEU A 129 -3.52 1.16 22.33
CA LEU A 129 -3.91 0.14 21.35
C LEU A 129 -3.46 -1.26 21.76
N ALA A 130 -2.36 -1.36 22.47
CA ALA A 130 -1.74 -2.62 22.87
C ALA A 130 -0.91 -2.42 24.14
N SER A 131 -0.37 -3.50 24.67
CA SER A 131 0.64 -3.48 25.71
C SER A 131 1.75 -4.49 25.43
N ASN A 132 2.90 -4.27 26.05
CA ASN A 132 4.01 -5.20 26.10
C ASN A 132 4.66 -5.17 27.50
N HIS A 133 5.80 -5.83 27.66
CA HIS A 133 6.57 -5.87 28.92
C HIS A 133 7.08 -4.50 29.40
N GLN A 134 7.13 -3.49 28.52
CA GLN A 134 7.53 -2.11 28.84
C GLN A 134 6.34 -1.21 29.22
N GLY A 135 5.11 -1.70 29.06
CA GLY A 135 3.88 -0.98 29.41
C GLY A 135 2.94 -0.80 28.22
N GLU A 136 2.22 0.33 28.23
CA GLU A 136 1.19 0.64 27.25
C GLU A 136 1.77 1.18 25.94
N ILE A 137 1.29 0.64 24.81
CA ILE A 137 1.62 1.12 23.47
C ILE A 137 0.54 2.11 23.04
N ARG A 138 0.91 3.39 22.98
CA ARG A 138 0.02 4.49 22.62
C ARG A 138 0.20 4.93 21.18
N ASN A 139 -0.92 5.24 20.54
CA ASN A 139 -0.94 5.73 19.17
C ASN A 139 -0.36 7.16 19.08
N THR A 140 0.58 7.39 18.16
CA THR A 140 1.29 8.67 18.04
C THR A 140 0.56 9.72 17.18
N SER A 141 -0.42 9.33 16.37
CA SER A 141 -1.12 10.23 15.44
C SER A 141 -2.50 9.66 15.07
N PRO A 142 -3.52 10.50 14.78
CA PRO A 142 -4.83 10.01 14.39
C PRO A 142 -4.78 9.20 13.09
N GLY A 143 -5.72 8.29 12.91
CA GLY A 143 -5.85 7.48 11.70
C GLY A 143 -6.90 6.40 11.86
N ASN A 144 -6.74 5.31 11.13
CA ASN A 144 -7.54 4.11 11.27
C ASN A 144 -6.59 2.93 11.53
N ILE A 145 -7.02 1.96 12.32
CA ILE A 145 -6.27 0.74 12.56
C ILE A 145 -6.53 -0.27 11.44
N PHE A 146 -5.53 -1.06 11.10
CA PHE A 146 -5.59 -2.10 10.08
C PHE A 146 -4.74 -3.31 10.49
N MET A 147 -5.24 -4.51 10.18
CA MET A 147 -4.68 -5.81 10.54
C MET A 147 -4.19 -5.88 12.00
N PRO A 148 -5.08 -5.66 13.00
CA PRO A 148 -4.70 -5.86 14.40
C PRO A 148 -4.41 -7.34 14.67
N LEU A 149 -3.26 -7.64 15.28
CA LEU A 149 -2.83 -9.00 15.59
C LEU A 149 -3.46 -9.51 16.88
N TYR A 150 -4.37 -10.48 16.74
CA TYR A 150 -4.98 -11.18 17.88
C TYR A 150 -4.44 -12.59 18.10
N GLN A 151 -3.78 -13.16 17.09
CA GLN A 151 -3.17 -14.47 17.17
C GLN A 151 -1.75 -14.39 17.76
N THR A 152 -1.22 -15.50 18.26
CA THR A 152 0.10 -15.57 18.89
C THR A 152 1.26 -15.64 17.88
N LYS A 153 0.98 -15.68 16.58
CA LYS A 153 1.97 -15.82 15.51
C LYS A 153 1.96 -14.62 14.57
N GLY A 154 3.14 -14.06 14.33
CA GLY A 154 3.34 -12.95 13.40
C GLY A 154 4.12 -11.82 14.05
N ASP A 155 4.83 -11.07 13.21
CA ASP A 155 5.74 -10.02 13.65
C ASP A 155 5.15 -8.62 13.40
N ASP A 156 3.86 -8.58 13.05
CA ASP A 156 3.09 -7.39 12.69
C ASP A 156 2.00 -7.18 13.72
N GLY A 157 2.18 -6.24 14.65
CA GLY A 157 1.20 -5.98 15.71
C GLY A 157 -0.05 -5.28 15.19
N TYR A 158 0.13 -4.16 14.47
CA TYR A 158 -0.94 -3.45 13.76
C TYR A 158 -0.35 -2.45 12.77
N PHE A 159 -1.19 -1.99 11.86
CA PHE A 159 -0.90 -0.88 10.95
C PHE A 159 -1.81 0.31 11.26
N ARG A 160 -1.26 1.52 11.10
CA ARG A 160 -2.07 2.74 11.05
C ARG A 160 -2.14 3.22 9.62
N ILE A 161 -3.36 3.30 9.11
CA ILE A 161 -3.69 3.81 7.79
C ILE A 161 -4.39 5.17 7.89
N ARG A 162 -4.35 5.95 6.83
CA ARG A 162 -5.13 7.20 6.72
C ARG A 162 -5.88 7.26 5.41
N LYS A 163 -7.03 7.95 5.41
CA LYS A 163 -7.83 8.17 4.19
C LYS A 163 -7.02 9.00 3.19
N VAL A 164 -7.09 8.64 1.91
CA VAL A 164 -6.48 9.41 0.83
C VAL A 164 -7.57 10.14 0.07
N ALA A 165 -7.46 11.46 -0.02
CA ALA A 165 -8.38 12.23 -0.84
C ALA A 165 -8.17 11.93 -2.32
N TYR A 166 -9.26 11.74 -3.07
CA TYR A 166 -9.23 11.40 -4.49
C TYR A 166 -8.40 12.40 -5.34
N PHE A 167 -8.45 13.68 -4.97
CA PHE A 167 -7.62 14.74 -5.58
C PHE A 167 -6.13 14.36 -5.64
N TRP A 168 -5.56 13.84 -4.55
CA TRP A 168 -4.14 13.47 -4.50
C TRP A 168 -3.79 12.29 -5.42
N LEU A 169 -4.76 11.41 -5.69
CA LEU A 169 -4.56 10.31 -6.64
C LEU A 169 -4.50 10.83 -8.08
N ILE A 170 -5.34 11.80 -8.43
CA ILE A 170 -5.31 12.47 -9.74
C ILE A 170 -3.99 13.23 -9.90
N VAL A 171 -3.61 14.03 -8.90
CA VAL A 171 -2.35 14.78 -8.92
C VAL A 171 -1.16 13.82 -9.09
N SER A 172 -1.12 12.73 -8.31
CA SER A 172 -0.08 11.70 -8.42
C SER A 172 -0.02 11.10 -9.83
N GLU A 173 -1.17 10.75 -10.41
CA GLU A 173 -1.24 10.19 -11.76
C GLU A 173 -0.76 11.19 -12.82
N TRP A 174 -1.15 12.46 -12.72
CA TRP A 174 -0.70 13.52 -13.62
C TRP A 174 0.82 13.73 -13.50
N LEU A 175 1.34 13.93 -12.28
CA LEU A 175 2.77 14.15 -12.03
C LEU A 175 3.64 13.01 -12.63
N ARG A 176 3.21 11.75 -12.44
CA ARG A 176 3.91 10.57 -12.96
C ARG A 176 3.82 10.47 -14.49
N ARG A 177 2.66 10.77 -15.08
CA ARG A 177 2.46 10.77 -16.55
C ARG A 177 3.32 11.81 -17.26
N PHE A 178 3.50 13.00 -16.67
CA PHE A 178 4.32 14.07 -17.24
C PHE A 178 5.81 13.96 -16.87
N HIS A 179 6.22 12.87 -16.22
CA HIS A 179 7.60 12.62 -15.83
C HIS A 179 8.24 13.74 -14.97
N LEU A 180 7.43 14.41 -14.14
CA LEU A 180 7.89 15.55 -13.33
C LEU A 180 8.90 15.13 -12.24
N GLU A 181 9.05 13.83 -11.99
CA GLU A 181 10.14 13.31 -11.17
C GLU A 181 11.53 13.67 -11.70
N ARG A 182 11.67 13.90 -13.01
CA ARG A 182 12.96 14.29 -13.61
C ARG A 182 13.47 15.62 -13.07
N MET A 183 12.61 16.41 -12.45
CA MET A 183 12.97 17.69 -11.83
C MET A 183 13.56 17.53 -10.42
N LEU A 184 13.33 16.39 -9.75
CA LEU A 184 13.78 16.17 -8.37
C LEU A 184 15.28 16.37 -8.15
N PRO A 185 16.19 15.91 -9.04
CA PRO A 185 17.64 16.12 -8.85
C PRO A 185 18.10 17.58 -8.89
N PHE A 186 17.27 18.50 -9.42
CA PHE A 186 17.59 19.94 -9.39
C PHE A 186 17.24 20.61 -8.06
N LEU A 187 16.47 19.93 -7.20
CA LEU A 187 16.10 20.47 -5.90
C LEU A 187 17.27 20.35 -4.91
N PRO A 188 17.47 21.35 -4.05
CA PRO A 188 18.58 21.35 -3.11
C PRO A 188 18.48 20.16 -2.15
N GLY A 189 19.58 19.40 -2.04
CA GLY A 189 19.67 18.24 -1.15
C GLY A 189 19.17 16.92 -1.74
N ILE A 190 18.77 16.89 -3.02
CA ILE A 190 18.47 15.65 -3.76
C ILE A 190 19.58 15.39 -4.77
N ARG A 191 20.05 14.15 -4.86
CA ARG A 191 21.01 13.71 -5.89
C ARG A 191 20.62 12.34 -6.40
N LEU A 192 20.93 12.07 -7.67
CA LEU A 192 20.88 10.72 -8.22
C LEU A 192 21.95 9.86 -7.56
N ASN A 193 21.61 8.60 -7.27
CA ASN A 193 22.61 7.61 -6.88
C ASN A 193 23.46 7.27 -8.13
N PRO A 194 24.79 7.47 -8.10
CA PRO A 194 25.65 7.18 -9.24
C PRO A 194 25.76 5.68 -9.57
N GLU A 195 25.55 4.80 -8.58
CA GLU A 195 25.75 3.35 -8.72
C GLU A 195 24.46 2.60 -9.04
N ILE A 196 23.32 3.11 -8.57
CA ILE A 196 22.03 2.42 -8.67
C ILE A 196 21.06 3.27 -9.47
N PRO A 197 20.66 2.83 -10.69
CA PRO A 197 19.67 3.54 -11.50
C PRO A 197 18.36 3.78 -10.75
N ASN A 198 17.73 4.92 -11.01
CA ASN A 198 16.43 5.30 -10.45
C ASN A 198 16.38 5.45 -8.92
N GLU A 199 17.53 5.50 -8.24
CA GLU A 199 17.62 5.87 -6.84
C GLU A 199 17.97 7.34 -6.65
N LEU A 200 17.36 7.95 -5.63
CA LEU A 200 17.68 9.30 -5.17
C LEU A 200 18.18 9.25 -3.73
N ILE A 201 19.26 9.99 -3.49
CA ILE A 201 19.84 10.26 -2.19
C ILE A 201 19.31 11.62 -1.72
N VAL A 202 18.57 11.63 -0.62
CA VAL A 202 17.89 12.81 -0.09
C VAL A 202 18.49 13.21 1.26
N ASN A 203 19.13 14.39 1.31
CA ASN A 203 19.58 14.99 2.55
C ASN A 203 18.40 15.67 3.25
N ARG A 204 17.86 15.02 4.29
CA ARG A 204 16.69 15.51 5.03
C ARG A 204 16.90 16.84 5.75
N ARG A 205 18.14 17.25 6.01
CA ARG A 205 18.43 18.56 6.63
C ARG A 205 18.19 19.71 5.66
N VAL A 206 18.54 19.52 4.39
CA VAL A 206 18.39 20.52 3.33
C VAL A 206 16.99 20.44 2.72
N ALA A 207 16.57 19.24 2.36
CA ALA A 207 15.27 18.96 1.74
C ALA A 207 14.13 18.83 2.78
N ARG A 208 14.12 19.66 3.82
CA ARG A 208 13.17 19.55 4.95
C ARG A 208 11.70 19.67 4.55
N TRP A 209 11.44 20.43 3.47
CA TRP A 209 10.11 20.64 2.90
C TRP A 209 9.64 19.45 2.04
N LEU A 210 10.59 18.67 1.52
CA LEU A 210 10.32 17.48 0.73
C LEU A 210 10.07 16.30 1.66
N VAL A 211 8.85 16.26 2.18
CA VAL A 211 8.36 15.13 2.97
C VAL A 211 8.24 13.90 2.08
N LEU A 212 8.32 12.72 2.70
CA LEU A 212 8.18 11.42 2.03
C LEU A 212 6.92 11.32 1.17
N GLU A 213 5.86 12.06 1.53
CA GLU A 213 4.60 12.12 0.79
C GLU A 213 4.76 12.66 -0.64
N ILE A 214 5.65 13.64 -0.87
CA ILE A 214 5.91 14.19 -2.22
C ILE A 214 6.58 13.12 -3.10
N PHE A 215 7.52 12.37 -2.52
CA PHE A 215 8.15 11.24 -3.22
C PHE A 215 7.12 10.17 -3.59
N HIS A 216 6.19 9.85 -2.69
CA HIS A 216 5.11 8.90 -2.98
C HIS A 216 4.21 9.40 -4.12
N LEU A 217 3.87 10.69 -4.18
CA LEU A 217 3.10 11.25 -5.30
C LEU A 217 3.81 11.02 -6.65
N LEU A 218 5.13 11.15 -6.67
CA LEU A 218 6.00 10.97 -7.84
C LEU A 218 6.41 9.52 -8.12
N GLY A 219 5.86 8.54 -7.38
CA GLY A 219 6.10 7.11 -7.64
C GLY A 219 7.35 6.53 -7.01
N TYR A 220 8.02 7.29 -6.15
CA TYR A 220 9.12 6.78 -5.33
C TYR A 220 8.60 6.07 -4.08
N ARG A 221 9.34 5.07 -3.63
CA ARG A 221 9.16 4.42 -2.32
C ARG A 221 10.37 4.66 -1.45
N LYS A 222 10.18 4.64 -0.13
CA LYS A 222 11.32 4.58 0.79
C LYS A 222 12.06 3.25 0.60
N LYS A 223 13.39 3.29 0.44
CA LYS A 223 14.23 2.08 0.44
C LYS A 223 14.91 1.90 1.79
N ARG A 224 15.70 2.90 2.23
CA ARG A 224 16.42 2.85 3.51
C ARG A 224 16.80 4.23 4.01
N ILE A 225 17.27 4.29 5.25
CA ILE A 225 17.93 5.48 5.81
C ILE A 225 19.37 5.07 6.10
N GLU A 226 20.33 5.81 5.57
CA GLU A 226 21.75 5.50 5.67
C GLU A 226 22.53 6.78 5.95
N ASN A 227 23.34 6.80 7.01
CA ASN A 227 24.14 7.98 7.40
C ASN A 227 23.35 9.29 7.50
N GLY A 228 22.11 9.21 8.03
CA GLY A 228 21.20 10.36 8.14
C GLY A 228 20.58 10.85 6.82
N LYS A 229 20.87 10.18 5.69
CA LYS A 229 20.27 10.43 4.38
C LYS A 229 19.14 9.44 4.12
N LEU A 230 18.08 9.91 3.48
CA LEU A 230 16.97 9.07 3.04
C LEU A 230 17.26 8.60 1.61
N ILE A 231 17.21 7.29 1.39
CA ILE A 231 17.32 6.69 0.07
C ILE A 231 15.92 6.31 -0.40
N VAL A 232 15.52 6.85 -1.55
CA VAL A 232 14.26 6.51 -2.20
C VAL A 232 14.53 5.91 -3.57
N THR A 233 13.69 4.99 -4.01
CA THR A 233 13.83 4.34 -5.31
C THR A 233 12.53 4.47 -6.09
N LYS A 234 12.64 4.73 -7.39
CA LYS A 234 11.49 4.77 -8.28
C LYS A 234 10.99 3.35 -8.54
N ARG A 235 9.67 3.19 -8.61
CA ARG A 235 9.08 1.94 -9.09
C ARG A 235 9.40 1.76 -10.57
N ARG A 236 10.05 0.64 -10.92
CA ARG A 236 10.52 0.34 -12.29
C ARG A 236 9.36 0.28 -13.29
N TYR A 237 8.31 -0.48 -12.98
CA TYR A 237 7.16 -0.72 -13.87
C TYR A 237 5.91 0.04 -13.42
N ASP A 238 6.01 1.38 -13.32
CA ASP A 238 4.94 2.24 -12.79
C ASP A 238 3.76 2.44 -13.77
N LEU A 239 4.03 3.10 -14.90
CA LEU A 239 3.05 3.35 -15.97
C LEU A 239 2.99 2.22 -16.99
N HIS A 240 4.14 1.62 -17.31
CA HIS A 240 4.30 0.59 -18.32
C HIS A 240 4.89 -0.68 -17.73
N GLY A 241 4.59 -1.82 -18.35
CA GLY A 241 5.19 -3.11 -18.00
C GLY A 241 6.47 -3.39 -18.79
N PRO A 242 7.13 -4.52 -18.52
CA PRO A 242 8.37 -4.92 -19.20
C PRO A 242 8.25 -4.96 -20.72
N GLU A 243 7.09 -5.36 -21.25
CA GLU A 243 6.80 -5.46 -22.69
C GLU A 243 6.94 -4.13 -23.45
N ALA A 244 6.78 -2.99 -22.76
CA ALA A 244 6.93 -1.67 -23.39
C ALA A 244 8.39 -1.17 -23.41
N ASP A 245 9.25 -1.70 -22.54
CA ASP A 245 10.69 -1.40 -22.53
C ASP A 245 11.43 -2.20 -23.62
N ALA A 246 10.91 -3.37 -24.02
CA ALA A 246 11.48 -4.22 -25.07
C ALA A 246 11.45 -3.62 -26.49
N GLY A 247 10.80 -2.48 -26.69
CA GLY A 247 10.77 -1.74 -27.96
C GLY A 247 11.60 -0.46 -27.98
N ARG A 248 12.51 -0.28 -27.01
CA ARG A 248 13.34 0.92 -26.85
C ARG A 248 14.85 0.63 -26.77
N ASP A 249 15.28 -0.52 -27.26
CA ASP A 249 16.69 -0.83 -27.52
C ASP A 249 17.04 -0.57 -28.99
#